data_AF-A0A2W5DSF3-F1
#
_entry.id   AF-A0A2W5DSF3-F1
#
_cell.length_a   1.000
_cell.length_b   1.000
_cell.length_c   1.000
_cell.angle_alpha   90.00
_cell.angle_beta   90.00
_cell.angle_gamma   90.00
#
_symmetry.space_group_name_H-M   'P 1'
#
loop_
_entity.id
_entity.type
_entity.pdbx_description
1 polymer ?
#
loop_
_entity_poly.entity_id
_entity_poly.type
_entity_poly.pdbx_seq_one_letter_code
_entity_poly.pdbx_strand_id
1 'polypeptide(L)' 'MSRLNLTLALAAVLALSACTEKVQTASGRKSDEKPWVSANTAFDAAGYKPAGDRAAWEQQIKARNQSQNEYNRTGSH' A
#
# COMPACT_ATOMS: atom_id res chain seq x y z
N MET A 1 -12.56 31.35 22.08
CA MET A 1 -11.16 31.30 21.59
C MET A 1 -10.33 30.17 22.22
N SER A 2 -10.32 30.01 23.55
CA SER A 2 -9.54 28.92 24.22
C SER A 2 -9.86 27.49 23.73
N ARG A 3 -11.13 27.15 23.48
CA ARG A 3 -11.53 25.81 23.01
C ARG A 3 -11.02 25.47 21.60
N LEU A 4 -11.00 26.46 20.69
CA LEU A 4 -10.54 26.29 19.31
C LEU A 4 -9.03 26.01 19.26
N ASN A 5 -8.26 26.75 20.07
CA ASN A 5 -6.81 26.58 20.18
C ASN A 5 -6.46 25.20 20.75
N LEU A 6 -7.25 24.70 21.71
CA LEU A 6 -7.05 23.36 22.29
C LEU A 6 -7.29 22.25 21.25
N THR A 7 -8.36 22.35 20.45
CA THR A 7 -8.61 21.41 19.35
C THR A 7 -7.51 21.42 18.29
N LEU A 8 -6.98 22.61 17.95
CA LEU A 8 -5.91 22.74 16.96
C LEU A 8 -4.59 22.14 17.46
N ALA A 9 -4.26 22.37 18.74
CA ALA A 9 -3.08 21.80 19.37
C ALA A 9 -3.17 20.26 19.42
N LEU A 10 -4.34 19.71 19.74
CA LEU A 10 -4.55 18.27 19.79
C LEU A 10 -4.43 17.62 18.40
N ALA A 11 -4.98 18.26 17.36
CA ALA A 11 -4.85 17.80 15.98
C ALA A 11 -3.40 17.80 15.49
N ALA A 12 -2.61 18.81 15.87
CA ALA A 12 -1.20 18.89 15.52
C ALA A 12 -0.37 17.75 16.14
N VAL A 13 -0.64 17.40 17.40
CA VAL A 13 0.03 16.27 18.08
C VAL A 13 -0.30 14.93 17.39
N LEU A 14 -1.55 14.75 16.96
CA LEU A 14 -1.98 13.55 16.24
C LEU A 14 -1.41 13.47 14.81
N ALA A 15 -1.16 14.60 14.15
CA ALA A 15 -0.54 14.62 12.83
C ALA A 15 0.94 14.19 12.86
N LEU A 16 1.65 14.47 13.97
CA LEU A 16 3.06 14.08 14.15
C LEU A 16 3.26 12.57 14.36
N SER A 17 2.26 11.84 14.85
CA SER A 17 2.34 10.38 15.00
C SER A 17 2.20 9.60 13.69
N ALA A 18 1.84 10.27 12.58
CA ALA A 18 1.78 9.62 11.27
C ALA A 18 3.14 9.12 10.77
N CYS A 19 4.26 9.64 11.32
CA CYS A 19 5.61 9.23 10.95
C CYS A 19 6.19 8.11 11.83
N THR A 20 5.45 7.58 12.82
CA THR A 20 5.97 6.56 13.75
C THR A 20 5.68 5.13 13.32
N GLU A 21 5.53 4.88 12.02
CA GLU A 21 5.45 3.52 11.48
C GLU A 21 6.71 2.74 11.87
N LYS A 22 6.53 1.50 12.36
CA LYS A 22 7.64 0.57 12.58
C LYS A 22 8.38 0.40 11.25
N VAL A 23 9.71 0.51 11.27
CA VAL A 23 10.55 0.24 10.10
C VAL A 23 10.05 -1.03 9.39
N GLN A 24 9.75 -0.93 8.10
CA GLN A 24 9.45 -2.07 7.24
C GLN A 24 10.70 -2.94 7.16
N THR A 25 10.89 -3.84 8.13
CA THR A 25 12.02 -4.77 8.19
C THR A 25 11.83 -6.01 7.31
N ALA A 26 10.84 -5.99 6.42
CA ALA A 26 10.71 -7.04 5.43
C ALA A 26 11.99 -7.01 4.58
N SER A 27 12.79 -8.06 4.69
CA SER A 27 13.89 -8.29 3.76
C SER A 27 13.31 -8.29 2.33
N GLY A 28 14.09 -7.78 1.38
CA GLY A 28 13.68 -7.70 -0.01
C GLY A 28 13.09 -9.04 -0.50
N ARG A 29 12.11 -8.97 -1.40
CA ARG A 29 11.51 -10.16 -1.98
C ARG A 29 12.60 -11.05 -2.62
N LYS A 30 12.49 -12.36 -2.44
CA LYS A 30 13.23 -13.35 -3.24
C LYS A 30 13.09 -13.05 -4.74
N SER A 31 14.17 -12.65 -5.38
CA SER A 31 14.19 -12.19 -6.78
C SER A 31 14.22 -13.33 -7.79
N ASP A 32 14.57 -14.54 -7.35
CA ASP A 32 14.62 -15.78 -8.12
C ASP A 32 13.24 -16.47 -8.27
N GLU A 33 12.28 -16.12 -7.42
CA GLU A 33 10.93 -16.66 -7.46
C GLU A 33 10.00 -15.84 -8.37
N LYS A 34 9.06 -16.51 -9.04
CA LYS A 34 8.09 -15.85 -9.92
C LYS A 34 7.19 -14.89 -9.12
N PRO A 35 6.83 -13.72 -9.68
CA PRO A 35 6.08 -12.69 -8.94
C PRO A 35 4.66 -13.07 -8.56
N TRP A 36 4.04 -14.00 -9.30
CA TRP A 36 2.72 -14.52 -9.00
C TRP A 36 2.74 -15.69 -8.01
N VAL A 37 3.91 -16.19 -7.61
CA VAL A 37 4.07 -17.23 -6.59
C VAL A 37 4.31 -16.54 -5.25
N SER A 38 3.34 -16.61 -4.33
CA SER A 38 3.53 -16.12 -2.97
C SER A 38 4.02 -17.23 -2.06
N ALA A 39 5.09 -16.97 -1.32
CA ALA A 39 5.61 -17.88 -0.29
C ALA A 39 4.75 -17.88 0.99
N ASN A 40 3.89 -16.87 1.15
CA ASN A 40 3.02 -16.70 2.30
C ASN A 40 1.69 -16.08 1.86
N THR A 41 0.60 -16.82 2.05
CA THR A 41 -0.78 -16.41 1.71
C THR A 41 -1.49 -15.66 2.84
N ALA A 42 -0.86 -15.50 4.01
CA ALA A 42 -1.47 -14.81 5.15
C ALA A 42 -1.78 -13.31 4.89
N PHE A 43 -1.17 -12.74 3.85
CA PHE A 43 -1.38 -11.35 3.44
C PHE A 43 -2.27 -11.22 2.19
N ASP A 44 -2.75 -12.34 1.65
CA ASP A 44 -3.65 -12.31 0.50
C ASP A 44 -5.03 -11.78 0.92
N ALA A 45 -5.62 -10.97 0.05
CA ALA A 45 -6.97 -10.47 0.28
C ALA A 45 -7.98 -11.64 0.32
N ALA A 46 -9.01 -11.52 1.16
CA ALA A 46 -10.06 -12.54 1.25
C ALA A 46 -10.68 -12.80 -0.14
N GLY A 47 -10.74 -14.06 -0.55
CA GLY A 47 -11.25 -14.47 -1.86
C GLY A 47 -10.26 -14.35 -3.02
N TYR A 48 -9.00 -13.95 -2.77
CA TYR A 48 -7.94 -14.01 -3.77
C TYR A 48 -7.63 -15.46 -4.16
N LYS A 49 -7.70 -15.74 -5.46
CA LYS A 49 -7.39 -17.04 -6.08
C LYS A 49 -5.87 -17.22 -6.22
N PRO A 50 -5.36 -18.46 -6.29
CA PRO A 50 -4.23 -18.94 -5.50
C PRO A 50 -2.88 -18.32 -5.87
N ALA A 51 -1.99 -18.32 -4.88
CA ALA A 51 -0.55 -18.26 -5.08
C ALA A 51 -0.15 -19.17 -6.26
N GLY A 52 0.41 -18.59 -7.31
CA GLY A 52 0.79 -19.30 -8.53
C GLY A 52 -0.07 -19.01 -9.76
N ASP A 53 -1.25 -18.39 -9.62
CA ASP A 53 -2.05 -17.97 -10.77
C ASP A 53 -1.55 -16.64 -11.35
N ARG A 54 -0.81 -16.76 -12.45
CA ARG A 54 -0.27 -15.60 -13.17
C ARG A 54 -1.35 -14.67 -13.71
N ALA A 55 -2.45 -15.20 -14.25
CA ALA A 55 -3.47 -14.37 -14.88
C ALA A 55 -4.23 -13.56 -13.82
N ALA A 56 -4.58 -14.18 -12.70
CA ALA A 56 -5.19 -13.50 -11.57
C ALA A 56 -4.26 -12.42 -10.97
N TRP A 57 -2.96 -12.71 -10.85
CA TRP A 57 -1.96 -11.74 -10.40
C TRP A 57 -1.84 -10.55 -11.35
N GLU A 58 -1.71 -10.78 -12.66
CA GLU A 58 -1.61 -9.72 -13.67
C GLU A 58 -2.86 -8.81 -13.66
N GLN A 59 -4.05 -9.40 -13.52
CA GLN A 59 -5.30 -8.65 -13.40
C GLN A 59 -5.31 -7.72 -12.19
N GLN A 60 -4.88 -8.21 -11.02
CA GLN A 60 -4.83 -7.40 -9.80
C GLN A 60 -3.79 -6.26 -9.90
N ILE A 61 -2.61 -6.54 -10.45
CA ILE A 61 -1.60 -5.50 -10.68
C ILE A 61 -2.11 -4.44 -11.64
N LYS A 62 -2.76 -4.85 -12.73
CA LYS A 62 -3.38 -3.92 -13.68
C LYS A 62 -4.49 -3.08 -13.03
N ALA A 63 -5.33 -3.68 -12.21
CA ALA A 63 -6.38 -2.98 -11.48
C ALA A 63 -5.82 -1.95 -10.49
N ARG A 64 -4.78 -2.32 -9.71
CA ARG A 64 -4.08 -1.41 -8.80
C ARG A 64 -3.43 -0.25 -9.53
N ASN A 65 -2.76 -0.53 -10.64
CA ASN A 65 -2.04 0.49 -11.38
C ASN A 65 -2.99 1.57 -11.93
N GLN A 66 -4.23 1.22 -12.26
CA GLN A 66 -5.25 2.20 -12.70
C GLN A 66 -5.55 3.31 -11.69
N SER A 67 -5.19 3.15 -10.41
CA SER A 67 -5.36 4.22 -9.41
C SER A 67 -4.08 5.00 -9.13
N GLN A 68 -2.98 4.73 -9.84
CA GLN A 68 -1.69 5.41 -9.65
C GLN A 68 -1.56 6.60 -10.62
N ASN A 69 -0.97 7.68 -10.13
CA ASN A 69 -0.84 8.95 -10.86
C ASN A 69 -0.04 8.79 -12.17
N GLU A 70 0.88 7.82 -12.21
CA GLU A 70 1.73 7.51 -13.35
C GLU A 70 0.97 6.75 -14.44
N TYR A 71 -0.10 6.03 -14.08
CA TYR A 71 -0.93 5.27 -15.02
C TYR A 71 -2.01 6.16 -15.64
N ASN A 72 -2.67 6.96 -14.82
CA ASN A 72 -3.54 8.03 -15.28
C ASN A 72 -2.71 9.28 -15.43
N ARG A 73 -1.89 9.39 -16.48
CA ARG A 73 -1.02 10.55 -16.74
C ARG A 73 -1.82 11.86 -16.55
N THR A 74 -1.80 12.45 -15.37
CA THR A 74 -2.58 13.64 -15.04
C THR A 74 -1.84 14.85 -15.58
N GLY A 75 -1.95 15.08 -16.89
CA GLY A 75 -1.65 16.35 -17.53
C GLY A 75 -0.18 16.80 -17.54
N SER A 76 0.37 16.83 -18.76
CA SER A 76 1.28 17.85 -19.32
C SER A 76 2.23 18.59 -18.38
N HIS A 77 3.53 18.31 -18.54
CA HIS A 77 4.51 19.40 -18.52
C HIS A 77 4.23 20.38 -19.66
#